data_AF-A0A6L9IYU0-F1
#
_entry.id   AF-A0A6L9IYU0-F1
#
_cell.length_a   1.000
_cell.length_b   1.000
_cell.length_c   1.000
_cell.angle_alpha   90.00
_cell.angle_beta   90.00
_cell.angle_gamma   90.00
#
_symmetry.space_group_name_H-M   'P 1'
#
loop_
_entity.id
_entity.type
_entity.pdbx_description
1 polymer ?
#
loop_
_entity_poly.entity_id
_entity_poly.type
_entity_poly.pdbx_seq_one_letter_code
_entity_poly.pdbx_strand_id
1 'polypeptide(L)'
;TTYHGDGLIIATPTGSTAYALAVGGPILPPELKNILVVPIAPHLSMERPIVLAQGATVRVVIEPSTQAEVVLTVDGELVASLEAADQVVIRASDRVSRFVRLRDRNYFYRSLLDRLEPRVPPHPGQHQLSIRTP
;
A
#
# COMPACT_ATOMS: atom_id res chain seq x y z
N THR A 1 -18.00 1.06 -7.15
CA THR A 1 -17.37 -0.07 -7.86
C THR A 1 -17.35 -1.26 -6.93
N THR A 2 -17.37 -2.47 -7.47
CA THR A 2 -17.32 -3.71 -6.68
C THR A 2 -16.04 -4.46 -7.03
N TYR A 3 -15.37 -5.01 -6.03
CA TYR A 3 -14.18 -5.84 -6.20
C TYR A 3 -14.48 -7.25 -5.71
N HIS A 4 -14.27 -8.22 -6.57
CA HIS A 4 -14.27 -9.64 -6.24
C HIS A 4 -12.82 -10.12 -6.23
N GLY A 5 -12.36 -10.68 -5.12
CA GLY A 5 -10.97 -11.07 -4.93
C GLY A 5 -10.71 -11.46 -3.48
N ASP A 6 -9.45 -11.71 -3.16
CA ASP A 6 -9.04 -12.13 -1.82
C ASP A 6 -9.15 -10.99 -0.80
N GLY A 7 -9.09 -9.75 -1.25
CA GLY A 7 -9.22 -8.59 -0.39
C GLY A 7 -8.96 -7.26 -1.09
N LEU A 8 -8.96 -6.20 -0.28
CA LEU A 8 -8.74 -4.83 -0.73
C LEU A 8 -7.81 -4.13 0.27
N ILE A 9 -6.68 -3.60 -0.21
CA ILE A 9 -5.77 -2.78 0.58
C ILE A 9 -6.13 -1.31 0.39
N ILE A 10 -6.28 -0.60 1.50
CA ILE A 10 -6.40 0.86 1.52
C ILE A 10 -5.21 1.39 2.32
N ALA A 11 -4.28 2.03 1.63
CA ALA A 11 -2.98 2.42 2.18
C ALA A 11 -2.76 3.93 2.15
N THR A 12 -1.98 4.42 3.12
CA THR A 12 -1.35 5.73 3.06
C THR A 12 -0.12 5.70 2.12
N PRO A 13 0.47 6.85 1.78
CA PRO A 13 1.72 6.87 1.02
C PRO A 13 2.89 6.18 1.74
N THR A 14 2.92 6.20 3.07
CA THR A 14 3.89 5.42 3.86
C THR A 14 3.60 3.91 3.76
N GLY A 15 2.33 3.51 3.78
CA GLY A 15 1.91 2.12 3.60
C GLY A 15 2.07 1.59 2.16
N SER A 16 2.30 2.46 1.18
CA SER A 16 2.46 2.06 -0.22
C SER A 16 3.69 1.18 -0.46
N THR A 17 4.69 1.24 0.43
CA THR A 17 5.90 0.41 0.39
C THR A 17 5.80 -0.85 1.26
N ALA A 18 4.64 -1.10 1.88
CA ALA A 18 4.37 -2.27 2.71
C ALA A 18 3.61 -3.33 1.90
N TYR A 19 2.51 -3.87 2.44
CA TYR A 19 1.76 -4.93 1.77
C TYR A 19 1.19 -4.47 0.41
N ALA A 20 0.84 -3.18 0.29
CA ALA A 20 0.44 -2.58 -0.98
C ALA A 20 1.49 -2.78 -2.09
N LEU A 21 2.79 -2.68 -1.78
CA LEU A 21 3.87 -2.93 -2.75
C LEU A 21 3.91 -4.41 -3.17
N ALA A 22 3.75 -5.32 -2.21
CA ALA A 22 3.83 -6.76 -2.46
C ALA A 22 2.73 -7.26 -3.41
N VAL A 23 1.57 -6.59 -3.43
CA VAL A 23 0.45 -6.91 -4.34
C VAL A 23 0.40 -6.02 -5.60
N GLY A 24 1.52 -5.37 -5.94
CA GLY A 24 1.65 -4.61 -7.20
C GLY A 24 1.19 -3.14 -7.13
N GLY A 25 1.00 -2.58 -5.94
CA GLY A 25 0.74 -1.17 -5.74
C GLY A 25 1.96 -0.28 -6.05
N PRO A 26 1.75 0.99 -6.45
CA PRO A 26 2.84 1.92 -6.75
C PRO A 26 3.56 2.40 -5.48
N ILE A 27 4.83 2.75 -5.63
CA ILE A 27 5.60 3.47 -4.60
C ILE A 27 5.17 4.95 -4.63
N LEU A 28 4.70 5.45 -3.50
CA LEU A 28 4.29 6.83 -3.31
C LEU A 28 5.31 7.56 -2.42
N PRO A 29 5.70 8.80 -2.74
CA PRO A 29 6.47 9.64 -1.83
C PRO A 29 5.72 9.81 -0.50
N PRO A 30 6.38 9.65 0.65
CA PRO A 30 5.73 9.68 1.96
C PRO A 30 5.17 11.06 2.35
N GLU A 31 5.48 12.13 1.61
CA GLU A 31 4.91 13.46 1.86
C GLU A 31 3.57 13.72 1.15
N LEU A 32 3.14 12.79 0.29
CA LEU A 32 1.81 12.84 -0.29
C LEU A 32 0.74 12.67 0.80
N LYS A 33 -0.47 13.12 0.50
CA LYS A 33 -1.63 13.05 1.42
C LYS A 33 -2.81 12.32 0.79
N ASN A 34 -2.48 11.41 -0.12
CA ASN A 34 -3.42 10.63 -0.90
C ASN A 34 -3.84 9.35 -0.16
N ILE A 35 -4.89 8.70 -0.65
CA ILE A 35 -5.24 7.33 -0.27
C ILE A 35 -4.98 6.44 -1.49
N LEU A 36 -4.30 5.32 -1.28
CA LEU A 36 -4.06 4.30 -2.29
C LEU A 36 -5.02 3.14 -2.08
N VAL A 37 -5.72 2.72 -3.13
CA VAL A 37 -6.57 1.53 -3.13
C VAL A 37 -5.94 0.48 -4.05
N VAL A 38 -5.68 -0.72 -3.52
CA VAL A 38 -5.06 -1.83 -4.28
C VAL A 38 -5.87 -3.11 -4.06
N PRO A 39 -6.49 -3.69 -5.09
CA PRO A 39 -7.16 -4.98 -4.97
C PRO A 39 -6.14 -6.12 -4.84
N ILE A 40 -6.49 -7.17 -4.08
CA ILE A 40 -5.69 -8.41 -3.94
C ILE A 40 -6.38 -9.50 -4.75
N ALA A 41 -5.63 -10.12 -5.68
CA ALA A 41 -6.10 -11.16 -6.59
C ALA A 41 -7.52 -10.88 -7.17
N PRO A 42 -7.75 -9.68 -7.74
CA PRO A 42 -9.05 -9.35 -8.30
C PRO A 42 -9.40 -10.30 -9.44
N HIS A 43 -10.65 -10.75 -9.48
CA HIS A 43 -11.23 -11.47 -10.61
C HIS A 43 -12.49 -10.76 -11.08
N LEU A 44 -12.68 -10.65 -12.40
CA LEU A 44 -13.83 -9.99 -13.02
C LEU A 44 -14.09 -8.56 -12.52
N SER A 45 -13.04 -7.88 -12.02
CA SER A 45 -13.09 -6.56 -11.39
C SER A 45 -11.93 -5.70 -11.88
N MET A 46 -11.92 -4.40 -11.58
CA MET A 46 -10.77 -3.56 -11.91
C MET A 46 -9.50 -4.05 -11.19
N GLU A 47 -8.44 -4.32 -11.93
CA GLU A 47 -7.18 -4.83 -11.35
C GLU A 47 -6.19 -3.73 -10.98
N ARG A 48 -6.42 -2.51 -11.47
CA ARG A 48 -5.45 -1.41 -11.35
C ARG A 48 -5.53 -0.75 -9.97
N PRO A 49 -4.37 -0.47 -9.34
CA PRO A 49 -4.30 0.43 -8.19
C PRO A 49 -4.86 1.82 -8.51
N ILE A 50 -5.53 2.44 -7.54
CA ILE A 50 -6.11 3.78 -7.69
C ILE A 50 -5.55 4.70 -6.62
N VAL A 51 -4.98 5.84 -7.04
CA VAL A 51 -4.54 6.91 -6.14
C VAL A 51 -5.64 7.96 -6.06
N LEU A 52 -6.24 8.09 -4.89
CA LEU A 52 -7.30 9.06 -4.62
C LEU A 52 -6.72 10.38 -4.15
N ALA A 53 -7.40 11.49 -4.48
CA ALA A 53 -7.00 12.83 -4.07
C ALA A 53 -6.98 12.99 -2.54
N GLN A 54 -6.24 13.98 -2.05
CA GLN A 54 -6.25 14.35 -0.64
C GLN A 54 -7.68 14.71 -0.19
N GLY A 55 -8.06 14.25 1.00
CA GLY A 55 -9.38 14.48 1.58
C GLY A 55 -10.46 13.51 1.10
N ALA A 56 -10.12 12.56 0.22
CA ALA A 56 -11.03 11.48 -0.15
C ALA A 56 -11.46 10.66 1.08
N THR A 57 -12.71 10.20 1.04
CA THR A 57 -13.25 9.22 1.99
C THR A 57 -13.59 7.96 1.21
N VAL A 58 -13.08 6.82 1.67
CA VAL A 58 -13.38 5.51 1.09
C VAL A 58 -14.36 4.81 1.99
N ARG A 59 -15.44 4.31 1.40
CA ARG A 59 -16.42 3.47 2.08
C ARG A 59 -16.38 2.10 1.45
N VAL A 60 -16.07 1.09 2.25
CA VAL A 60 -16.10 -0.32 1.85
C VAL A 60 -17.31 -0.94 2.53
N VAL A 61 -18.13 -1.64 1.76
CA VAL A 61 -19.26 -2.42 2.25
C VAL A 61 -18.96 -3.88 1.92
N ILE A 62 -19.12 -4.77 2.89
CA ILE A 62 -19.02 -6.21 2.64
C ILE A 62 -20.28 -6.63 1.91
N GLU A 63 -20.12 -7.15 0.69
CA GLU A 63 -21.25 -7.57 -0.14
C GLU A 63 -22.07 -8.64 0.62
N PRO A 64 -23.41 -8.52 0.70
CA PRO A 64 -24.24 -9.47 1.46
C PRO A 64 -24.13 -10.92 1.01
N SER A 65 -23.70 -11.16 -0.23
CA SER A 65 -23.45 -12.49 -0.78
C SER A 65 -22.09 -13.09 -0.40
N THR A 66 -21.24 -12.34 0.30
CA THR A 66 -19.94 -12.83 0.78
C THR A 66 -20.13 -13.91 1.83
N GLN A 67 -19.68 -15.13 1.52
CA GLN A 67 -19.75 -16.29 2.42
C GLN A 67 -18.43 -16.56 3.16
N ALA A 68 -17.32 -15.98 2.69
CA ALA A 68 -16.02 -16.12 3.31
C ALA A 68 -15.93 -15.24 4.57
N GLU A 69 -15.11 -15.68 5.53
CA GLU A 69 -14.74 -14.82 6.66
C GLU A 69 -13.97 -13.60 6.14
N VAL A 70 -14.41 -12.41 6.51
CA VAL A 70 -13.73 -11.16 6.19
C VAL A 70 -13.14 -10.59 7.47
N VAL A 71 -11.86 -10.25 7.44
CA VAL A 71 -11.17 -9.62 8.56
C VAL A 71 -10.63 -8.25 8.17
N LEU A 72 -10.75 -7.30 9.08
CA LEU A 72 -10.10 -6.00 8.99
C LEU A 72 -8.79 -6.05 9.77
N THR A 73 -7.70 -5.81 9.06
CA THR A 73 -6.38 -5.58 9.66
C THR A 73 -5.95 -4.12 9.45
N VAL A 74 -5.32 -3.52 10.46
CA VAL A 74 -4.77 -2.17 10.39
C VAL A 74 -3.33 -2.23 10.84
N ASP A 75 -2.42 -1.73 10.00
CA ASP A 75 -0.96 -1.79 10.21
C ASP A 75 -0.42 -3.18 10.58
N GLY A 76 -1.09 -4.24 10.09
CA GLY A 76 -0.73 -5.64 10.31
C GLY A 76 -1.37 -6.29 11.54
N GLU A 77 -2.14 -5.55 12.34
CA GLU A 77 -2.85 -6.07 13.51
C GLU A 77 -4.31 -6.38 13.17
N LEU A 78 -4.84 -7.50 13.69
CA LEU A 78 -6.25 -7.86 13.55
C LEU A 78 -7.11 -6.93 14.42
N VAL A 79 -7.98 -6.16 13.78
CA VAL A 79 -8.84 -5.17 14.45
C VAL A 79 -10.26 -5.69 14.64
N ALA A 80 -10.81 -6.36 13.63
CA ALA A 80 -12.17 -6.89 13.67
C ALA A 80 -12.39 -7.99 12.64
N SER A 81 -13.31 -8.91 12.92
CA SER A 81 -14.00 -9.68 11.88
C SER A 81 -15.22 -8.89 11.41
N LEU A 82 -15.51 -8.92 10.11
CA LEU A 82 -16.61 -8.18 9.49
C LEU A 82 -17.68 -9.15 9.01
N GLU A 83 -18.94 -8.78 9.22
CA GLU A 83 -20.10 -9.52 8.75
C GLU A 83 -20.63 -8.98 7.41
N ALA A 84 -21.54 -9.73 6.80
CA ALA A 84 -22.26 -9.30 5.61
C ALA A 84 -22.96 -7.96 5.85
N ALA A 85 -22.86 -7.05 4.87
CA ALA A 85 -23.36 -5.67 4.93
C ALA A 85 -22.66 -4.73 5.92
N ASP A 86 -21.64 -5.19 6.68
CA ASP A 86 -20.82 -4.28 7.46
C ASP A 86 -20.11 -3.25 6.59
N GLN A 87 -19.81 -2.12 7.21
CA GLN A 87 -19.23 -0.99 6.51
C GLN A 87 -18.00 -0.41 7.22
N VAL A 88 -16.92 -0.30 6.48
CA VAL A 88 -15.69 0.36 6.91
C VAL A 88 -15.56 1.72 6.22
N VAL A 89 -15.36 2.78 7.00
CA VAL A 89 -15.13 4.14 6.48
C VAL A 89 -13.70 4.56 6.77
N ILE A 90 -12.93 4.82 5.72
CA ILE A 90 -11.53 5.22 5.78
C ILE A 90 -11.42 6.65 5.30
N ARG A 91 -10.81 7.52 6.11
CA ARG A 91 -10.51 8.91 5.78
C ARG A 91 -9.19 9.32 6.40
N ALA A 92 -8.62 10.41 5.89
CA ALA A 92 -7.48 11.03 6.56
C ALA A 92 -7.86 11.44 8.00
N SER A 93 -7.00 11.10 8.95
CA SER A 93 -7.14 11.47 10.36
C SER A 93 -6.81 12.96 10.56
N ASP A 94 -7.51 13.60 11.49
CA ASP A 94 -7.20 14.96 11.95
C ASP A 94 -5.89 14.99 12.78
N ARG A 95 -5.42 13.81 13.21
CA ARG A 95 -4.14 13.61 13.91
C ARG A 95 -3.14 12.94 12.99
N VAL A 96 -2.00 13.60 12.77
CA VAL A 96 -0.90 13.10 11.94
C VAL A 96 0.25 12.58 12.80
N SER A 97 0.81 11.44 12.40
CA SER A 97 2.03 10.89 12.99
C SER A 97 3.24 11.77 12.64
N ARG A 98 4.07 12.08 13.63
CA ARG A 98 5.28 12.90 13.46
C ARG A 98 6.51 12.02 13.57
N PHE A 99 7.30 11.95 12.50
CA PHE A 99 8.52 11.16 12.44
C PHE A 99 9.75 12.06 12.46
N VAL A 100 10.76 11.70 13.25
CA VAL A 100 12.08 12.33 13.20
C VAL A 100 12.84 11.79 11.99
N ARG A 101 13.38 12.69 11.17
CA ARG A 101 14.25 12.33 10.03
C ARG A 101 15.67 12.80 10.28
N LEU A 102 16.61 11.87 10.18
CA LEU A 102 18.05 12.13 10.36
C LEU A 102 18.79 12.31 9.02
N ARG A 103 18.11 12.06 7.89
CA ARG A 103 18.64 12.13 6.52
C ARG A 103 17.75 13.01 5.66
N ASP A 104 18.28 13.48 4.54
CA ASP A 104 17.55 14.32 3.57
C ASP A 104 16.33 13.60 2.98
N ARG A 105 15.33 14.38 2.51
CA ARG A 105 14.10 13.85 1.91
C ARG A 105 14.36 12.90 0.73
N ASN A 106 15.37 13.22 -0.08
CA ASN A 106 15.71 12.45 -1.28
C ASN A 106 16.31 11.07 -0.94
N TYR A 107 16.65 10.81 0.33
CA TYR A 107 17.17 9.53 0.79
C TYR A 107 16.09 8.44 0.85
N PHE A 108 14.81 8.79 0.67
CA PHE A 108 13.69 7.84 0.68
C PHE A 108 13.87 6.71 -0.35
N TYR A 109 14.03 7.04 -1.64
CA TYR A 109 14.16 6.03 -2.69
C TYR A 109 15.40 5.17 -2.51
N ARG A 110 16.52 5.76 -2.09
CA ARG A 110 17.73 5.00 -1.77
C ARG A 110 17.48 4.01 -0.64
N SER A 111 16.87 4.46 0.46
CA SER A 111 16.53 3.61 1.60
C SER A 111 15.55 2.48 1.24
N LEU A 112 14.69 2.71 0.26
CA LEU A 112 13.75 1.71 -0.24
C LEU A 112 14.48 0.68 -1.11
N LEU A 113 15.30 1.12 -2.06
CA LEU A 113 16.12 0.24 -2.89
C LEU A 113 17.06 -0.63 -2.03
N ASP A 114 17.75 -0.04 -1.05
CA ASP A 114 18.62 -0.77 -0.11
C ASP A 114 17.87 -1.89 0.67
N ARG A 115 16.54 -1.78 0.82
CA ARG A 115 15.69 -2.79 1.47
C ARG A 115 15.12 -3.84 0.52
N LEU A 116 14.94 -3.49 -0.75
CA LEU A 116 14.40 -4.38 -1.79
C LEU A 116 15.51 -5.20 -2.45
N GLU A 117 16.74 -4.69 -2.47
CA GLU A 117 17.90 -5.45 -2.93
C GLU A 117 18.11 -6.68 -2.03
N PRO A 118 18.11 -7.89 -2.60
CA PRO A 118 18.48 -9.07 -1.84
C PRO A 118 19.90 -8.86 -1.32
N ARG A 119 20.14 -9.14 -0.04
CA ARG A 119 21.49 -9.15 0.53
C ARG A 119 22.28 -10.34 -0.03
N VAL A 120 22.67 -10.26 -1.30
CA VAL A 120 23.59 -11.19 -1.92
C VAL A 120 25.00 -10.77 -1.48
N PRO A 121 25.78 -11.62 -0.81
CA PRO A 121 27.18 -11.31 -0.56
C PRO A 121 27.87 -11.09 -1.91
N PRO A 122 28.74 -10.08 -2.04
CA PRO A 122 29.33 -9.74 -3.32
C PRO A 122 30.04 -10.97 -3.91
N HIS A 123 29.64 -11.38 -5.11
CA HIS A 123 30.44 -12.30 -5.90
C HIS A 123 31.69 -11.56 -6.39
N PRO A 124 32.90 -12.08 -6.13
CA PRO A 124 34.10 -11.48 -6.68
C PRO A 124 34.05 -11.54 -8.21
N GLY A 125 33.85 -10.40 -8.87
CA GLY A 125 34.09 -10.28 -10.32
C GLY A 125 33.08 -9.50 -11.18
N GLN A 126 32.03 -8.86 -10.66
CA GLN A 126 31.10 -8.10 -11.52
C GLN A 126 31.32 -6.58 -11.46
N HIS A 127 31.77 -6.02 -12.59
CA HIS A 127 31.84 -4.59 -12.84
C HIS A 127 30.43 -4.02 -13.10
N GLN A 128 29.99 -3.07 -12.27
CA GLN A 128 28.70 -2.40 -12.42
C GLN A 128 28.82 -1.26 -13.45
N LEU A 129 28.20 -1.41 -14.61
CA LEU A 129 28.05 -0.33 -15.60
C LEU A 129 26.86 0.56 -15.19
N SER A 130 27.12 1.86 -15.03
CA SER A 130 26.06 2.86 -14.80
C SER A 130 25.81 3.65 -16.09
N ILE A 131 24.56 3.62 -16.57
CA ILE A 131 24.11 4.48 -17.67
C ILE A 131 23.50 5.73 -17.03
N ARG A 132 24.05 6.90 -17.36
CA ARG A 132 23.44 8.21 -17.05
C ARG A 132 22.65 8.66 -18.27
N THR A 133 21.37 8.92 -18.08
CA THR A 133 20.49 9.57 -19.07
C THR A 133 20.68 11.09 -18.97
N PRO A 134 20.57 11.86 -20.08
CA PRO A 134 20.83 13.31 -20.12
C PRO A 134 19.94 14.15 -19.19
#